data_AF-A0A2E9JD61-F1
#
_entry.id   AF-A0A2E9JD61-F1
#
_cell.length_a   1.000
_cell.length_b   1.000
_cell.length_c   1.000
_cell.angle_alpha   90.00
_cell.angle_beta   90.00
_cell.angle_gamma   90.00
#
_symmetry.space_group_name_H-M   'P 1'
#
loop_
_entity.id
_entity.type
_entity.pdbx_description
1 polymer ?
#
loop_
_entity_poly.entity_id
_entity_poly.type
_entity_poly.pdbx_seq_one_letter_code
_entity_poly.pdbx_strand_id
1 'polypeptide(L)' 'MQLNRMLLLLFLFMTLSWPVFSQQASVVDDILYIPYLSTADAFYSAEFLIIPASDPIQLELLAHSKWFNTNH' A
#
# COMPACT_ATOMS: atom_id res chain seq x y z
N MET A 1 28.69 18.53 -16.33
CA MET A 1 28.45 17.07 -16.24
C MET A 1 27.95 16.58 -14.88
N GLN A 2 28.14 17.31 -13.75
CA GLN A 2 27.69 16.85 -12.43
C GLN A 2 26.17 16.99 -12.17
N LEU A 3 25.52 18.03 -12.70
CA LEU A 3 24.10 18.29 -12.47
C LEU A 3 23.19 17.16 -13.00
N ASN A 4 23.47 16.65 -14.21
CA ASN A 4 22.72 15.54 -14.80
C ASN A 4 22.89 14.22 -14.01
N ARG A 5 24.03 14.04 -13.34
CA ARG A 5 24.29 12.87 -12.49
C ARG A 5 23.51 12.92 -11.17
N MET A 6 23.39 14.10 -10.56
CA MET A 6 22.57 14.28 -9.35
C MET A 6 21.08 14.08 -9.63
N LEU A 7 20.57 14.59 -10.75
CA LEU A 7 19.17 14.41 -11.14
C LEU A 7 18.81 12.93 -11.34
N LEU A 8 19.69 12.16 -11.97
CA LEU A 8 19.53 10.72 -12.16
C LEU A 8 19.48 9.95 -10.83
N LEU A 9 20.36 10.29 -9.88
CA LEU A 9 20.34 9.70 -8.54
C LEU A 9 19.05 10.06 -7.80
N LEU A 10 18.61 11.31 -7.87
CA LEU A 10 17.38 11.75 -7.21
C LEU A 10 16.16 11.00 -7.75
N PHE A 11 16.08 10.83 -9.08
CA PHE A 11 15.00 10.07 -9.71
C PHE A 11 15.03 8.59 -9.31
N LEU A 12 16.22 7.99 -9.16
CA LEU A 12 16.40 6.61 -8.72
C LEU A 12 15.94 6.40 -7.26
N PHE A 13 16.22 7.35 -6.36
CA PHE A 13 15.78 7.27 -4.97
C PHE A 13 14.25 7.42 -4.82
N MET A 14 13.61 8.15 -5.73
CA MET A 14 12.15 8.31 -5.72
C MET A 14 11.41 7.04 -6.11
N THR A 15 11.98 6.15 -6.94
CA THR A 15 11.33 4.89 -7.31
C THR A 15 11.52 3.79 -6.27
N LEU A 16 12.59 3.85 -5.45
CA LEU A 16 12.88 2.88 -4.38
C LEU A 16 12.01 3.05 -3.13
N SER A 17 11.35 4.20 -2.98
CA SER A 17 10.51 4.52 -1.81
C SER A 17 9.01 4.39 -2.08
N TRP A 18 8.61 3.89 -3.24
CA TRP A 18 7.20 3.62 -3.49
C TRP A 18 6.73 2.37 -2.76
N PRO A 19 5.58 2.43 -2.07
CA PRO A 19 5.00 1.24 -1.48
C PRO A 19 4.73 0.22 -2.58
N VAL A 20 5.32 -0.96 -2.44
CA VAL A 20 5.09 -2.07 -3.36
C VAL A 20 3.91 -2.87 -2.83
N PHE A 21 2.82 -2.83 -3.58
CA PHE A 21 1.77 -3.83 -3.48
C PHE A 21 2.28 -5.08 -4.19
N SER A 22 2.87 -6.02 -3.47
CA SER A 22 3.13 -7.37 -4.03
C SER A 22 1.86 -8.12 -4.54
N GLN A 23 0.61 -7.67 -4.24
CA GLN A 23 -0.68 -8.22 -4.68
C GLN A 23 -1.69 -7.08 -4.88
N GLN A 24 -2.50 -7.20 -5.91
CA GLN A 24 -3.55 -6.25 -6.23
C GLN A 24 -4.68 -6.30 -5.20
N ALA A 25 -5.20 -5.14 -4.82
CA ALA A 25 -6.43 -5.07 -4.03
C ALA A 25 -7.59 -5.75 -4.77
N SER A 26 -8.44 -6.45 -4.03
CA SER A 26 -9.56 -7.19 -4.59
C SER A 26 -10.85 -6.91 -3.83
N VAL A 27 -11.98 -6.96 -4.53
CA VAL A 27 -13.30 -6.90 -3.91
C VAL A 27 -13.95 -8.27 -4.05
N VAL A 28 -14.40 -8.84 -2.94
CA VAL A 28 -15.21 -10.07 -2.92
C VAL A 28 -16.45 -9.77 -2.10
N ASP A 29 -17.61 -9.98 -2.70
CA ASP A 29 -18.91 -9.53 -2.19
C ASP A 29 -18.88 -8.02 -1.89
N ASP A 30 -19.00 -7.63 -0.63
CA ASP A 30 -18.97 -6.24 -0.16
C ASP A 30 -17.66 -5.89 0.58
N ILE A 31 -16.65 -6.76 0.54
CA ILE A 31 -15.39 -6.57 1.27
C ILE A 31 -14.28 -6.20 0.28
N LEU A 32 -13.69 -5.01 0.50
CA LEU A 32 -12.45 -4.59 -0.13
C LEU A 32 -11.26 -5.12 0.68
N TYR A 33 -10.51 -6.03 0.06
CA TYR A 33 -9.28 -6.58 0.59
C TYR A 33 -8.08 -5.78 0.07
N ILE A 34 -7.28 -5.24 1.00
CA ILE A 34 -5.95 -4.69 0.73
C ILE A 34 -4.93 -5.71 1.25
N PRO A 35 -4.48 -6.66 0.39
CA PRO A 35 -3.85 -7.90 0.83
C PRO A 35 -2.51 -7.69 1.53
N TYR A 36 -1.68 -6.78 1.02
CA TYR A 36 -0.58 -6.21 1.79
C TYR A 36 0.00 -4.95 1.14
N LEU A 37 0.40 -4.02 1.97
CA LEU A 37 1.21 -2.85 1.69
C LEU A 37 2.57 -3.09 2.35
N SER A 38 3.64 -3.25 1.57
CA SER A 38 4.99 -3.42 2.11
C SER A 38 5.66 -2.06 2.31
N THR A 39 6.16 -1.82 3.51
CA THR A 39 7.19 -0.80 3.81
C THR A 39 8.53 -1.52 4.01
N ALA A 40 9.60 -0.77 4.30
CA ALA A 40 10.92 -1.36 4.55
C ALA A 40 10.93 -2.28 5.79
N ASP A 41 10.14 -1.94 6.80
CA ASP A 41 10.18 -2.49 8.16
C ASP A 41 8.93 -3.31 8.51
N ALA A 42 7.86 -3.20 7.74
CA ALA A 42 6.60 -3.84 8.06
C ALA A 42 5.77 -4.10 6.81
N PHE A 43 4.80 -4.98 6.98
CA PHE A 43 3.75 -5.20 6.02
C PHE A 43 2.41 -4.92 6.73
N TYR A 44 1.49 -4.32 5.99
CA TYR A 44 0.18 -3.94 6.48
C TYR A 44 -0.89 -4.55 5.60
N SER A 45 -1.93 -5.13 6.18
CA SER A 45 -3.13 -5.53 5.42
C SER A 45 -4.36 -4.95 6.09
N ALA A 46 -5.41 -4.76 5.30
CA ALA A 46 -6.69 -4.25 5.79
C ALA A 46 -7.86 -4.81 4.99
N GLU A 47 -8.99 -4.97 5.66
CA GLU A 47 -10.26 -5.36 5.08
C GLU A 47 -11.29 -4.29 5.40
N PHE A 48 -12.00 -3.82 4.38
CA PHE A 48 -13.02 -2.79 4.52
C PHE A 48 -14.37 -3.31 4.02
N LEU A 49 -15.43 -3.13 4.82
CA LEU A 49 -16.80 -3.30 4.34
C LEU A 49 -17.19 -2.05 3.54
N ILE A 50 -17.68 -2.27 2.33
CA ILE A 50 -18.25 -1.23 1.49
C ILE A 50 -19.70 -1.03 1.94
N ILE A 51 -20.06 0.19 2.34
CA ILE A 51 -21.45 0.51 2.68
C ILE A 51 -22.18 0.90 1.38
N PRO A 52 -23.06 0.04 0.84
CA PRO A 52 -23.71 0.31 -0.44
C PRO A 52 -24.61 1.54 -0.35
N ALA A 53 -24.79 2.20 -1.50
CA ALA A 53 -25.68 3.36 -1.66
C ALA A 53 -25.36 4.56 -0.73
N SER A 54 -24.13 4.65 -0.22
CA SER A 54 -23.61 5.85 0.43
C SER A 54 -23.00 6.82 -0.59
N ASP A 55 -23.26 8.12 -0.42
CA ASP A 55 -22.62 9.19 -1.20
C ASP A 55 -22.02 10.24 -0.23
N PRO A 56 -20.67 10.36 -0.12
CA PRO A 56 -19.66 9.58 -0.84
C PRO A 56 -19.63 8.10 -0.39
N ILE A 57 -18.93 7.25 -1.17
CA ILE A 57 -18.70 5.85 -0.80
C ILE A 57 -18.06 5.80 0.58
N GLN A 58 -18.75 5.14 1.52
CA GLN A 58 -18.28 4.89 2.87
C GLN A 58 -17.64 3.50 2.96
N LEU A 59 -16.54 3.45 3.71
CA LEU A 59 -15.79 2.24 4.00
C LEU A 59 -15.71 2.09 5.52
N GLU A 60 -16.08 0.92 6.03
CA GLU A 60 -15.92 0.56 7.44
C GLU A 60 -14.74 -0.38 7.58
N LEU A 61 -13.78 -0.05 8.44
CA LEU A 61 -12.63 -0.92 8.69
C LEU A 61 -13.07 -2.13 9.53
N LEU A 62 -13.00 -3.32 8.94
CA LEU A 62 -13.35 -4.58 9.62
C LEU A 62 -12.15 -5.14 10.39
N ALA A 63 -11.01 -5.24 9.71
CA ALA A 63 -9.80 -5.83 10.25
C ALA A 63 -8.57 -5.15 9.67
N HIS A 64 -7.50 -5.10 10.47
CA HIS A 64 -6.18 -4.72 10.00
C HIS A 64 -5.11 -5.50 10.74
N SER A 65 -3.99 -5.72 10.06
CA SER A 65 -2.83 -6.36 10.67
C SER A 65 -1.53 -5.72 10.24
N LYS A 66 -0.58 -5.73 11.17
CA LYS A 66 0.79 -5.27 10.98
C LYS A 66 1.73 -6.38 11.41
N TRP A 67 2.60 -6.82 10.51
CA TRP A 67 3.71 -7.71 10.82
C TRP A 67 5.02 -7.04 10.48
N PHE A 68 5.97 -7.08 11.42
CA PHE A 68 7.31 -6.54 11.20
C PHE A 68 8.09 -7.47 10.27
N ASN A 69 8.86 -6.89 9.36
CA ASN A 69 9.80 -7.63 8.56
C ASN A 69 11.00 -8.03 9.44
N THR A 70 10.95 -9.21 10.04
CA THR A 70 12.00 -9.73 10.96
C THR A 70 13.23 -10.25 10.22
N ASN A 71 13.34 -10.08 8.90
CA ASN A 71 14.46 -10.56 8.09
C ASN A 71 15.62 -9.54 7.98
N HIS A 72 15.81 -8.68 8.99
CA HIS A 72 16.91 -7.73 9.07
C HIS A 72 17.81 -8.02 10.27
#